data_AF-A0A420VKA4-F1
#
_entry.id   AF-A0A420VKA4-F1
#
_cell.length_a   1.000
_cell.length_b   1.000
_cell.length_c   1.000
_cell.angle_alpha   90.00
_cell.angle_beta   90.00
_cell.angle_gamma   90.00
#
_symmetry.space_group_name_H-M   'P 1'
#
loop_
_entity.id
_entity.type
_entity.pdbx_description
1 polymer ?
#
loop_
_entity_poly.entity_id
_entity_poly.type
_entity_poly.pdbx_seq_one_letter_code
_entity_poly.pdbx_strand_id
1 'polypeptide(L)' 'MQQIQDFFNKIDRTDINENMSNLLSEDIIDSIDIMALVAEIEKYYKKPLKADFIKAENFESFKDIKAMLEIAMR' A
#
# COMPACT_ATOMS: atom_id res chain seq x y z
N MET A 1 -8.05 -8.10 1.47
CA MET A 1 -8.03 -7.37 0.20
C MET A 1 -8.91 -6.15 0.24
N GLN A 2 -10.18 -6.25 0.66
CA GLN A 2 -11.07 -5.08 0.80
C GLN A 2 -10.44 -3.88 1.52
N GLN A 3 -9.77 -4.10 2.65
CA GLN A 3 -9.12 -3.00 3.38
C GLN A 3 -8.02 -2.30 2.57
N ILE A 4 -7.25 -3.03 1.76
CA ILE A 4 -6.20 -2.46 0.90
C ILE A 4 -6.86 -1.67 -0.23
N GLN A 5 -7.95 -2.18 -0.80
CA GLN A 5 -8.77 -1.43 -1.75
C GLN A 5 -9.26 -0.10 -1.15
N ASP A 6 -9.75 -0.14 0.08
CA ASP A 6 -10.23 1.05 0.77
C ASP A 6 -9.11 2.07 1.02
N PHE A 7 -7.87 1.63 1.25
CA PHE A 7 -6.73 2.54 1.36
C PHE A 7 -6.44 3.26 0.03
N PHE A 8 -6.40 2.54 -1.09
CA PHE A 8 -6.22 3.16 -2.40
C PHE A 8 -7.36 4.14 -2.74
N ASN A 9 -8.61 3.78 -2.45
CA ASN A 9 -9.75 4.65 -2.68
C ASN A 9 -9.65 5.98 -1.89
N LYS A 10 -9.09 5.95 -0.68
CA LYS A 10 -8.94 7.15 0.17
C LYS A 10 -7.79 8.06 -0.21
N ILE A 11 -6.89 7.59 -1.08
CA ILE A 11 -5.82 8.40 -1.68
C ILE A 11 -6.13 8.73 -3.15
N ASP A 12 -7.42 8.70 -3.51
CA ASP A 12 -7.95 9.00 -4.84
C ASP A 12 -7.42 8.09 -5.97
N ARG A 13 -6.91 6.90 -5.63
CA ARG A 13 -6.46 5.86 -6.57
C ARG A 13 -7.52 4.79 -6.79
N THR A 14 -8.71 5.21 -7.21
CA THR A 14 -9.85 4.32 -7.49
C THR A 14 -9.68 3.47 -8.76
N ASP A 15 -8.67 3.77 -9.56
CA ASP A 15 -8.27 3.04 -10.77
C ASP A 15 -7.56 1.71 -10.46
N ILE A 16 -7.02 1.56 -9.24
CA ILE A 16 -6.28 0.38 -8.81
C ILE A 16 -7.23 -0.68 -8.26
N ASN A 17 -6.97 -1.96 -8.57
CA ASN A 17 -7.71 -3.07 -7.98
C ASN A 17 -6.83 -4.29 -7.65
N GLU A 18 -7.39 -5.25 -6.90
CA GLU A 18 -6.67 -6.42 -6.39
C GLU A 18 -6.11 -7.39 -7.45
N ASN A 19 -6.55 -7.28 -8.70
CA ASN A 19 -6.04 -8.11 -9.80
C ASN A 19 -4.83 -7.48 -10.51
N MET A 20 -4.49 -6.24 -10.17
CA MET A 20 -3.30 -5.58 -10.69
C MET A 20 -2.05 -6.03 -9.94
N SER A 21 -0.96 -6.11 -10.68
CA SER A 21 0.37 -6.46 -10.21
C SER A 21 1.38 -5.48 -10.80
N ASN A 22 2.62 -5.55 -10.34
CA ASN A 22 3.71 -4.70 -10.81
C ASN A 22 3.39 -3.21 -10.64
N LEU A 23 2.65 -2.85 -9.58
CA LEU A 23 2.09 -1.51 -9.42
C LEU A 23 3.17 -0.43 -9.50
N LEU A 24 4.31 -0.66 -8.87
CA LEU A 24 5.42 0.30 -8.91
C LEU A 24 6.28 0.10 -10.14
N SER A 25 6.61 -1.15 -10.47
CA SER A 25 7.53 -1.47 -11.58
C SER A 25 6.97 -1.19 -12.99
N GLU A 26 5.64 -1.11 -13.15
CA GLU A 26 4.96 -0.67 -14.37
C GLU A 26 4.52 0.82 -14.31
N ASP A 27 5.05 1.59 -13.35
CA ASP A 27 4.74 3.02 -13.14
C ASP A 27 3.23 3.30 -12.95
N ILE A 28 2.45 2.31 -12.47
CA ILE A 28 1.03 2.48 -12.14
C ILE A 28 0.90 3.36 -10.89
N ILE A 29 1.77 3.17 -9.91
CA ILE A 29 1.91 4.01 -8.73
C ILE A 29 3.33 4.56 -8.66
N ASP A 30 3.49 5.73 -8.06
CA ASP A 30 4.80 6.35 -7.86
C ASP A 30 5.12 6.58 -6.38
N SER A 31 6.21 7.31 -6.12
CA SER A 31 6.64 7.65 -4.77
C SER A 31 5.62 8.51 -3.97
N ILE A 32 4.82 9.33 -4.65
CA ILE A 32 3.79 10.18 -4.02
C ILE A 32 2.63 9.30 -3.58
N ASP A 33 2.19 8.38 -4.45
CA ASP A 33 1.15 7.40 -4.11
C ASP A 33 1.57 6.53 -2.92
N ILE A 34 2.83 6.06 -2.90
CA ILE A 34 3.37 5.28 -1.78
C ILE A 34 3.33 6.10 -0.48
N MET A 35 3.76 7.37 -0.50
CA MET A 35 3.72 8.21 0.69
C MET A 35 2.28 8.43 1.19
N ALA A 36 1.32 8.66 0.29
CA ALA A 36 -0.08 8.81 0.65
C ALA A 36 -0.66 7.51 1.23
N LEU A 37 -0.34 6.36 0.61
CA LEU A 37 -0.77 5.04 1.06
C LEU A 37 -0.22 4.72 2.45
N VAL A 38 1.06 4.99 2.69
CA VAL A 38 1.70 4.83 4.01
C VAL A 38 0.98 5.70 5.04
N ALA A 39 0.73 6.97 4.75
CA ALA A 39 0.04 7.87 5.69
C ALA A 39 -1.38 7.38 6.04
N GLU A 40 -2.15 6.88 5.07
CA GLU A 40 -3.49 6.34 5.34
C GLU A 40 -3.44 5.01 6.12
N ILE A 41 -2.46 4.14 5.84
CA ILE A 41 -2.19 2.92 6.63
C ILE A 41 -1.92 3.30 8.09
N GLU A 42 -0.99 4.23 8.33
CA GLU A 42 -0.61 4.67 9.69
C GLU A 42 -1.79 5.27 10.44
N LYS A 43 -2.59 6.09 9.76
CA LYS A 43 -3.81 6.68 10.30
C LYS A 43 -4.84 5.62 10.70
N TYR A 44 -5.01 4.58 9.90
CA TYR A 44 -5.94 3.49 10.19
C TYR A 44 -5.49 2.65 11.40
N TYR A 45 -4.22 2.23 11.41
CA TYR A 45 -3.67 1.39 12.48
C TYR A 45 -3.26 2.18 13.73
N LYS A 46 -3.25 3.52 13.65
CA LYS A 46 -2.76 4.43 14.71
C LYS A 46 -1.34 4.06 15.17
N LYS A 47 -0.53 3.58 14.22
CA LYS A 47 0.82 3.05 14.44
C LYS A 47 1.68 3.39 13.23
N PRO A 48 2.91 3.90 13.43
CA PRO A 48 3.80 4.19 12.32
C PRO A 48 4.26 2.90 11.62
N LEU A 49 4.40 2.95 10.29
CA LEU A 49 5.02 1.90 9.51
C LEU A 49 6.53 2.09 9.55
N LYS A 50 7.27 1.07 10.00
CA LYS A 50 8.74 1.17 10.06
C LYS A 50 9.33 1.35 8.66
N ALA A 51 10.35 2.19 8.54
CA ALA A 51 11.04 2.47 7.27
C ALA A 51 11.54 1.20 6.56
N ASP A 52 11.88 0.14 7.29
CA ASP A 52 12.29 -1.16 6.73
C ASP A 52 11.22 -1.81 5.84
N PHE A 53 9.95 -1.45 6.01
CA PHE A 53 8.83 -1.89 5.20
C PHE A 53 8.53 -0.96 4.02
N ILE A 54 9.10 0.23 3.96
CA ILE A 54 8.91 1.18 2.86
C ILE A 54 9.92 0.86 1.74
N LYS A 55 9.69 -0.27 1.06
CA LYS A 55 10.53 -0.79 -0.03
C LYS A 55 9.65 -1.19 -1.21
N ALA A 56 10.16 -0.99 -2.42
CA ALA A 56 9.46 -1.27 -3.68
C ALA A 56 8.68 -2.59 -3.67
N GLU A 57 9.35 -3.68 -3.26
CA GLU A 57 8.80 -5.03 -3.20
C GLU A 57 7.48 -5.14 -2.42
N ASN A 58 7.28 -4.34 -1.37
CA ASN A 58 6.06 -4.37 -0.56
C ASN A 58 4.86 -3.65 -1.20
N PHE A 59 5.07 -2.95 -2.32
CA PHE A 59 4.05 -2.17 -3.00
C PHE A 59 3.79 -2.63 -4.43
N GLU A 60 4.33 -3.78 -4.86
CA GLU A 60 4.12 -4.31 -6.23
C GLU A 60 2.71 -4.89 -6.43
N SER A 61 2.03 -5.32 -5.38
CA SER A 61 0.67 -5.84 -5.47
C SER A 61 -0.09 -5.77 -4.15
N PHE A 62 -1.39 -6.02 -4.22
CA PHE A 62 -2.23 -6.15 -3.01
C PHE A 62 -1.77 -7.31 -2.11
N LYS A 63 -1.18 -8.36 -2.69
CA LYS A 63 -0.67 -9.50 -1.92
C LYS A 63 0.57 -9.10 -1.13
N ASP A 64 1.47 -8.34 -1.75
CA ASP A 64 2.71 -7.88 -1.12
C ASP A 64 2.41 -6.88 0.01
N ILE A 65 1.49 -5.95 -0.24
CA ILE A 65 1.00 -5.01 0.78
C ILE A 65 0.37 -5.79 1.95
N LYS A 66 -0.44 -6.81 1.68
CA LYS A 66 -1.06 -7.64 2.74
C LYS A 66 0.01 -8.34 3.58
N ALA A 67 1.00 -8.97 2.94
CA ALA A 67 2.07 -9.67 3.62
C ALA A 67 2.90 -8.73 4.51
N MET A 68 3.22 -7.54 4.01
CA MET A 68 3.86 -6.49 4.79
C MET A 68 3.04 -6.11 6.03
N LEU A 69 1.74 -5.84 5.86
CA LEU A 69 0.86 -5.40 6.94
C LEU A 69 0.67 -6.46 8.03
N GLU A 70 0.62 -7.74 7.66
CA GLU A 70 0.51 -8.86 8.61
C GLU A 70 1.71 -8.95 9.58
N ILE A 71 2.87 -8.46 9.15
CA ILE A 71 4.09 -8.41 9.97
C ILE A 71 4.18 -7.07 10.71
N ALA A 72 3.96 -5.96 10.00
CA ALA A 72 4.19 -4.61 10.53
C ALA A 72 3.14 -4.15 11.54
N MET A 73 1.88 -4.55 11.35
CA MET A 73 0.72 -4.04 12.10
C MET A 73 0.13 -5.03 13.10
N ARG A 74 0.81 -6.16 13.28
CA ARG A 74 0.60 -7.00 14.47
C ARG A 74 1.11 -6.30 15.74
#